data_AF-A0A3S9Q0Y4-F1
#
_entry.id   AF-A0A3S9Q0Y4-F1
#
_cell.length_a   1.000
_cell.length_b   1.000
_cell.length_c   1.000
_cell.angle_alpha   90.00
_cell.angle_beta   90.00
_cell.angle_gamma   90.00
#
_symmetry.space_group_name_H-M   'P 1'
#
loop_
_entity.id
_entity.type
_entity.pdbx_description
1 polymer ?
#
loop_
_entity_poly.entity_id
_entity_poly.type
_entity_poly.pdbx_seq_one_letter_code
_entity_poly.pdbx_strand_id
1 'polypeptide(L)' 'MVSKQRAAELLDVGIDFISARIADGTIPAVKLGHRTVRIRLKDLETFMNQRPWRNPA' A
#
# COMPACT_ATOMS: atom_id res chain seq x y z
N MET A 1 2.09 2.68 -11.50
CA MET A 1 1.05 2.68 -10.44
C MET A 1 0.59 1.24 -10.23
N VAL A 2 0.39 0.82 -8.99
CA VAL A 2 0.04 -0.57 -8.63
C VAL A 2 -1.35 -0.65 -8.00
N SER A 3 -2.02 -1.80 -8.09
CA SER A 3 -3.26 -2.06 -7.34
C SER A 3 -2.94 -2.35 -5.87
N LYS A 4 -3.98 -2.36 -5.01
CA LYS A 4 -3.82 -2.77 -3.60
C LYS A 4 -3.27 -4.20 -3.48
N GLN A 5 -3.76 -5.11 -4.32
CA GLN A 5 -3.31 -6.50 -4.33
C GLN A 5 -1.84 -6.61 -4.71
N ARG A 6 -1.40 -5.90 -5.75
CA ARG A 6 0.01 -5.92 -6.15
C ARG A 6 0.92 -5.27 -5.08
N ALA A 7 0.45 -4.22 -4.41
CA ALA A 7 1.18 -3.62 -3.31
C ALA A 7 1.32 -4.56 -2.11
N ALA A 8 0.29 -5.34 -1.81
CA ALA A 8 0.29 -6.36 -0.77
C ALA A 8 1.32 -7.47 -1.08
N GLU A 9 1.35 -7.96 -2.32
CA GLU A 9 2.36 -8.93 -2.79
C GLU A 9 3.79 -8.39 -2.69
N LEU A 10 4.01 -7.12 -3.06
CA LEU A 10 5.35 -6.51 -3.03
C LEU A 10 5.89 -6.32 -1.61
N LEU A 11 4.99 -6.14 -0.64
CA LEU A 11 5.32 -5.95 0.77
C LEU A 11 5.28 -7.25 1.57
N ASP A 12 4.83 -8.35 0.96
CA ASP A 12 4.55 -9.62 1.61
C ASP A 12 3.60 -9.47 2.83
N VAL A 13 2.50 -8.72 2.62
CA VAL A 13 1.49 -8.43 3.66
C VAL A 13 0.08 -8.70 3.14
N GLY A 14 -0.89 -8.77 4.06
CA GLY A 14 -2.31 -8.85 3.70
C GLY A 14 -2.84 -7.59 3.01
N ILE A 15 -3.85 -7.76 2.15
CA ILE A 15 -4.55 -6.64 1.48
C ILE A 15 -5.21 -5.69 2.50
N ASP A 16 -5.64 -6.23 3.65
CA ASP A 16 -6.22 -5.45 4.74
C ASP A 16 -5.21 -4.51 5.38
N PHE A 17 -3.94 -4.92 5.48
CA PHE A 17 -2.86 -4.06 5.96
C PHE A 17 -2.68 -2.85 5.04
N ILE A 18 -2.63 -3.08 3.73
CA ILE A 18 -2.55 -2.01 2.74
C ILE A 18 -3.79 -1.11 2.81
N SER A 19 -4.97 -1.69 2.96
CA SER A 19 -6.22 -0.93 3.05
C SER A 19 -6.28 -0.06 4.31
N ALA A 20 -5.85 -0.59 5.45
CA ALA A 20 -5.72 0.16 6.70
C ALA A 20 -4.72 1.32 6.56
N ARG A 21 -3.58 1.09 5.90
CA ARG A 21 -2.57 2.12 5.59
C ARG A 21 -3.02 3.19 4.61
N ILE A 22 -3.94 2.87 3.72
CA ILE A 22 -4.55 3.87 2.85
C ILE A 22 -5.60 4.67 3.65
N ALA A 23 -6.35 4.00 4.53
CA ALA A 23 -7.36 4.64 5.36
C ALA A 23 -6.76 5.57 6.42
N ASP A 24 -5.61 5.20 7.01
CA ASP A 24 -4.87 6.01 7.98
C ASP A 24 -4.04 7.13 7.31
N GLY A 25 -3.94 7.13 5.98
CA GLY A 25 -3.21 8.13 5.19
C GLY A 25 -1.69 7.91 5.10
N THR A 26 -1.16 6.83 5.67
CA THR A 26 0.28 6.53 5.65
C THR A 26 0.76 6.08 4.26
N ILE A 27 -0.08 5.37 3.50
CA ILE A 27 0.20 5.05 2.09
C ILE A 27 -0.71 5.93 1.21
N PRO A 28 -0.13 6.93 0.52
CA PRO A 28 -0.86 7.73 -0.45
C PRO A 28 -1.45 6.86 -1.55
N ALA A 29 -2.74 7.04 -1.83
CA ALA A 29 -3.40 6.34 -2.91
C ALA A 29 -4.33 7.27 -3.71
N VAL A 30 -4.37 7.04 -5.01
CA VAL A 30 -5.20 7.78 -5.96
C VAL A 30 -6.45 6.96 -6.25
N LYS A 31 -7.63 7.56 -6.03
CA LYS A 31 -8.90 6.99 -6.47
C LYS A 31 -9.09 7.34 -7.95
N LEU A 32 -9.19 6.32 -8.80
CA LEU A 32 -9.48 6.46 -10.23
C LEU A 32 -10.96 6.26 -10.56
N GLY A 33 -11.80 6.00 -9.55
CA GLY A 33 -13.23 5.80 -9.70
C GLY A 33 -13.86 5.24 -8.42
N HIS A 34 -15.11 4.79 -8.50
CA HIS A 34 -15.90 4.37 -7.34
C HIS A 34 -15.27 3.21 -6.53
N ARG A 35 -14.57 2.29 -7.19
CA ARG A 35 -13.91 1.13 -6.53
C ARG A 35 -12.43 0.96 -6.85
N THR A 36 -11.89 1.76 -7.77
CA THR A 36 -10.52 1.59 -8.25
C THR A 36 -9.57 2.51 -7.51
N VAL A 37 -8.68 1.92 -6.72
CA VAL A 37 -7.61 2.62 -6.01
C VAL A 37 -6.26 2.18 -6.58
N ARG A 38 -5.39 3.16 -6.87
CA ARG A 38 -4.03 2.93 -7.35
C ARG A 38 -3.03 3.60 -6.42
N ILE A 39 -1.94 2.91 -6.15
CA ILE A 39 -0.84 3.41 -5.33
C ILE A 39 0.32 3.73 -6.27
N ARG A 40 1.01 4.86 -6.07
CA ARG A 40 2.23 5.14 -6.85
C ARG A 40 3.36 4.28 -6.28
N LEU A 41 4.18 3.72 -7.17
CA LEU A 41 5.26 2.83 -6.74
C LEU A 41 6.25 3.57 -5.83
N LYS A 42 6.59 4.81 -6.18
CA LYS A 42 7.46 5.68 -5.37
C LYS A 42 6.94 5.88 -3.93
N ASP A 43 5.63 6.02 -3.75
CA ASP A 43 5.05 6.20 -2.41
C ASP A 43 5.13 4.88 -1.61
N LEU A 44 4.95 3.74 -2.29
CA LEU A 44 5.11 2.42 -1.70
C LEU A 44 6.58 2.15 -1.30
N GLU A 45 7.53 2.48 -2.16
CA GLU A 45 8.97 2.39 -1.88
C GLU A 45 9.39 3.33 -0.75
N THR A 46 8.82 4.53 -0.71
CA THR A 46 9.05 5.48 0.40
C THR A 46 8.55 4.89 1.71
N PHE A 47 7.35 4.28 1.70
CA PHE A 47 6.80 3.57 2.85
C PHE A 47 7.70 2.42 3.32
N MET A 48 8.24 1.61 2.39
CA MET A 48 9.21 0.56 2.71
C MET A 48 10.46 1.12 3.39
N ASN A 49 11.03 2.19 2.84
CA ASN A 49 12.27 2.76 3.35
C ASN A 49 12.11 3.50 4.68
N GLN A 50 10.92 4.03 4.97
CA GLN A 50 10.68 4.83 6.19
C GLN A 50 10.49 3.99 7.45
N ARG A 51 10.20 2.68 7.33
CA ARG A 51 9.84 1.87 8.50
C ARG A 51 10.52 0.50 8.41
N PRO A 52 11.29 0.07 9.44
CA PRO A 52 11.57 -1.34 9.60
C PRO A 52 10.24 -2.03 9.96
N TRP A 53 9.54 -2.55 8.96
CA TRP A 53 8.32 -3.31 9.22
C TRP A 53 8.72 -4.73 9.64
N ARG A 54 8.28 -5.15 10.82
CA ARG A 54 8.35 -6.55 11.23
C ARG A 54 7.21 -7.25 10.51
N ASN A 55 7.51 -8.08 9.51
CA ASN A 55 6.51 -8.92 8.86
C ASN A 55 5.94 -9.89 9.91
N PRO A 56 4.66 -9.79 10.31
CA PRO A 56 4.02 -10.86 11.05
C PRO A 56 3.65 -11.93 10.02
N ALA A 57 4.65 -12.71 9.60
CA ALA A 57 4.43 -13.90 8.80
C ALA A 57 3.45 -14.86 9.48
#